data_AF-A0A960N3C5-F1
#
_entry.id   AF-A0A960N3C5-F1
#
_cell.length_a   1.000
_cell.length_b   1.000
_cell.length_c   1.000
_cell.angle_alpha   90.00
_cell.angle_beta   90.00
_cell.angle_gamma   90.00
#
_symmetry.space_group_name_H-M   'P 1'
#
loop_
_entity.id
_entity.type
_entity.pdbx_description
1 polymer ?
#
loop_
_entity_poly.entity_id
_entity_poly.type
_entity_poly.pdbx_seq_one_letter_code
_entity_poly.pdbx_strand_id
1 'polypeptide(L)'
;HDPSRGVSGLLIAAVVRSNDAKALDPMVKLVTTAAEPDRSRLTKDLGMAAALQRKGPLAEQLLALAVSDKALARPVVDGLLAGRKAAGSKFKPITLKSAPPLLSNESILPDAKRREQLAAVFNISAAGEVSFLKTDEHRRLFDLGKQHYAVICGACHQPHGKGQEFISPPLVDSEWVLGPPKRLIAIALDGAMGPITVDGQTYTIPQIQPVMPGLRINPEIDDEKLAAMLTYVRNEWGNGATPITPDMVKAYRDETEVRAPHTEAELKSIK
;
A
#
# COMPACT_ATOMS: atom_id res chain seq x y z
N HIS A 1 26.90 17.45 20.93
CA HIS A 1 25.64 16.94 20.35
C HIS A 1 24.71 18.12 20.20
N ASP A 2 24.23 18.40 18.99
CA ASP A 2 23.34 19.53 18.70
C ASP A 2 21.88 19.08 18.92
N PRO A 3 21.17 19.62 19.91
CA PRO A 3 19.83 19.17 20.29
C PRO A 3 18.77 19.41 19.19
N SER A 4 19.01 20.36 18.27
CA SER A 4 18.12 20.58 17.12
C SER A 4 18.05 19.36 16.20
N ARG A 5 19.13 18.57 16.13
CA ARG A 5 19.22 17.35 15.32
C ARG A 5 18.29 16.24 15.81
N GLY A 6 18.07 16.16 17.12
CA GLY A 6 17.14 15.19 17.71
C GLY A 6 15.68 15.52 17.37
N VAL A 7 15.34 16.81 17.36
CA VAL A 7 13.98 17.29 17.12
C VAL A 7 13.57 17.10 15.66
N SER A 8 14.45 17.41 14.69
CA SER A 8 14.17 17.21 13.26
C SER A 8 13.96 15.73 12.91
N GLY A 9 14.78 14.82 13.46
CA GLY A 9 14.65 13.39 13.23
C GLY A 9 13.34 12.81 13.81
N LEU A 10 12.90 13.28 14.98
CA LEU A 10 11.63 12.88 15.58
C LEU A 10 10.43 13.37 14.76
N LEU A 11 10.49 14.60 14.23
CA LEU A 11 9.44 15.14 13.36
C LEU A 11 9.35 14.36 12.05
N ILE A 12 10.49 14.08 11.40
CA ILE A 12 10.55 13.23 10.20
C ILE A 12 9.95 11.86 10.51
N ALA A 13 10.35 11.23 11.62
CA ALA A 13 9.81 9.92 12.00
C ALA A 13 8.30 9.96 12.27
N ALA A 14 7.77 11.06 12.84
CA ALA A 14 6.33 11.23 13.06
C ALA A 14 5.56 11.39 11.75
N VAL A 15 6.06 12.21 10.82
CA VAL A 15 5.46 12.40 9.49
C VAL A 15 5.53 11.11 8.66
N VAL A 16 6.66 10.40 8.70
CA VAL A 16 6.77 9.11 8.01
C VAL A 16 5.84 8.07 8.63
N ARG A 17 5.64 8.11 9.95
CA ARG A 17 4.69 7.22 10.63
C ARG A 17 3.24 7.51 10.24
N SER A 18 2.86 8.78 10.07
CA SER A 18 1.48 9.14 9.69
C SER A 18 1.07 8.63 8.31
N ASN A 19 2.05 8.30 7.45
CA ASN A 19 1.82 7.79 6.10
C ASN A 19 0.99 8.73 5.21
N ASP A 20 0.85 9.99 5.60
CA ASP A 20 0.09 10.98 4.85
C ASP A 20 0.93 11.46 3.67
N ALA A 21 0.49 11.13 2.45
CA ALA A 21 1.15 11.56 1.23
C ALA A 21 1.30 13.09 1.16
N LYS A 22 0.30 13.85 1.63
CA LYS A 22 0.34 15.32 1.64
C LYS A 22 1.41 15.86 2.60
N ALA A 23 1.74 15.11 3.64
CA ALA A 23 2.80 15.46 4.59
C ALA A 23 4.18 14.97 4.15
N LEU A 24 4.25 13.86 3.41
CA LEU A 24 5.49 13.26 2.88
C LEU A 24 6.05 14.01 1.67
N ASP A 25 5.20 14.45 0.74
CA ASP A 25 5.62 15.14 -0.49
C ASP A 25 6.45 16.41 -0.21
N PRO A 26 6.08 17.29 0.75
CA PRO A 26 6.89 18.43 1.13
C PRO A 26 8.26 18.02 1.70
N MET A 27 8.35 16.90 2.43
CA MET A 27 9.62 16.44 2.98
C MET A 27 10.57 16.02 1.86
N VAL A 28 10.08 15.23 0.90
CA VAL A 28 10.86 14.80 -0.27
C VAL A 28 11.30 16.00 -1.10
N LYS A 29 10.40 16.97 -1.32
CA LYS A 29 10.73 18.23 -2.01
C LYS A 29 11.82 19.02 -1.27
N LEU A 30 11.72 19.12 0.06
CA LEU A 30 12.72 19.82 0.87
C LEU A 30 14.12 19.22 0.69
N VAL A 31 14.25 17.90 0.55
CA VAL A 31 15.53 17.25 0.28
C VAL A 31 16.11 17.61 -1.10
N THR A 32 15.25 17.88 -2.08
CA THR A 32 15.72 18.27 -3.41
C THR A 32 16.13 19.74 -3.49
N THR A 33 15.67 20.60 -2.57
CA THR A 33 15.91 22.05 -2.59
C THR A 33 16.86 22.55 -1.51
N ALA A 34 17.13 21.76 -0.46
CA ALA A 34 18.02 22.15 0.63
C ALA A 34 19.47 22.31 0.16
N ALA A 35 20.21 23.22 0.81
CA ALA A 35 21.65 23.35 0.64
C ALA A 35 22.42 22.31 1.48
N GLU A 36 23.64 22.00 1.10
CA GLU A 36 24.53 21.19 1.95
C GLU A 36 24.99 22.01 3.18
N PRO A 37 25.16 21.38 4.37
CA PRO A 37 25.08 19.94 4.66
C PRO A 37 23.67 19.42 5.02
N ASP A 38 22.67 20.31 5.07
CA ASP A 38 21.31 19.99 5.52
C ASP A 38 20.62 19.01 4.57
N ARG A 39 20.86 19.16 3.27
CA ARG A 39 20.40 18.24 2.22
C ARG A 39 20.76 16.79 2.53
N SER A 40 22.05 16.50 2.69
CA SER A 40 22.53 15.16 3.01
C SER A 40 21.98 14.64 4.35
N ARG A 41 21.89 15.50 5.36
CA ARG A 41 21.32 15.12 6.67
C ARG A 41 19.85 14.71 6.56
N LEU A 42 19.00 15.57 5.98
CA LEU A 42 17.57 15.34 5.82
C LEU A 42 17.29 14.08 4.99
N THR A 43 18.06 13.87 3.91
CA THR A 43 17.96 12.66 3.09
C THR A 43 18.18 11.40 3.93
N LYS A 44 19.22 11.41 4.76
CA LYS A 44 19.58 10.28 5.62
C LYS A 44 18.51 10.02 6.67
N ASP A 45 18.00 11.07 7.31
CA ASP A 45 16.95 10.95 8.34
C ASP A 45 15.65 10.39 7.75
N LEU A 46 15.27 10.84 6.54
CA LEU A 46 14.13 10.29 5.79
C LEU A 46 14.34 8.83 5.41
N GLY A 47 15.52 8.46 4.91
CA GLY A 47 15.85 7.06 4.61
C GLY A 47 15.80 6.16 5.85
N MET A 48 16.31 6.66 6.98
CA MET A 48 16.25 5.95 8.26
C MET A 48 14.80 5.77 8.73
N ALA A 49 13.99 6.81 8.67
CA ALA A 49 12.58 6.75 9.02
C ALA A 49 11.80 5.80 8.10
N ALA A 50 12.04 5.84 6.78
CA ALA A 50 11.43 4.94 5.80
C ALA A 50 11.72 3.47 6.15
N ALA A 51 12.96 3.15 6.52
CA ALA A 51 13.36 1.81 6.96
C ALA A 51 12.72 1.38 8.28
N LEU A 52 12.71 2.26 9.28
CA LEU A 52 12.12 1.95 10.59
C LEU A 52 10.60 1.76 10.54
N GLN A 53 9.92 2.55 9.71
CA GLN A 53 8.47 2.52 9.56
C GLN A 53 7.99 1.62 8.40
N ARG A 54 8.93 0.97 7.69
CA ARG A 54 8.69 0.11 6.52
C ARG A 54 7.85 0.78 5.43
N LYS A 55 8.10 2.06 5.15
CA LYS A 55 7.35 2.82 4.14
C LYS A 55 7.92 2.56 2.74
N GLY A 56 7.38 1.54 2.06
CA GLY A 56 7.75 1.15 0.70
C GLY A 56 7.71 2.31 -0.30
N PRO A 57 6.58 3.02 -0.46
CA PRO A 57 6.48 4.12 -1.42
C PRO A 57 7.50 5.23 -1.21
N LEU A 58 7.78 5.60 0.05
CA LEU A 58 8.80 6.59 0.37
C LEU A 58 10.21 6.08 0.05
N ALA A 59 10.51 4.81 0.37
CA ALA A 59 11.78 4.19 0.03
C ALA A 59 11.99 4.16 -1.50
N GLU A 60 10.97 3.84 -2.28
CA GLU A 60 11.01 3.87 -3.75
C GLU A 60 11.30 5.27 -4.29
N GLN A 61 10.63 6.30 -3.77
CA GLN A 61 10.88 7.69 -4.15
C GLN A 61 12.32 8.12 -3.84
N LEU A 62 12.84 7.80 -2.64
CA LEU A 62 14.20 8.12 -2.25
C LEU A 62 15.23 7.37 -3.12
N LEU A 63 14.98 6.11 -3.43
CA LEU A 63 15.83 5.32 -4.33
C LEU A 63 15.82 5.86 -5.76
N ALA A 64 14.67 6.33 -6.26
CA ALA A 64 14.57 6.99 -7.57
C ALA A 64 15.36 8.31 -7.57
N LEU A 65 15.26 9.12 -6.51
CA LEU A 65 16.06 10.33 -6.35
C LEU A 65 17.57 10.04 -6.31
N ALA A 66 17.99 8.97 -5.64
CA ALA A 66 19.38 8.54 -5.61
C ALA A 66 19.92 8.12 -7.00
N VAL A 67 19.05 7.61 -7.88
CA VAL A 67 19.41 7.29 -9.26
C VAL A 67 19.51 8.56 -10.11
N SER A 68 18.56 9.49 -9.94
CA SER A 68 18.52 10.75 -10.71
C SER A 68 19.56 11.77 -10.26
N ASP A 69 19.94 11.78 -8.99
CA ASP A 69 20.98 12.64 -8.43
C ASP A 69 21.97 11.81 -7.61
N LYS A 70 23.14 11.57 -8.20
CA LYS A 70 24.23 10.80 -7.60
C LYS A 70 24.72 11.37 -6.27
N ALA A 71 24.56 12.68 -6.02
CA ALA A 71 24.92 13.29 -4.73
C ALA A 71 24.03 12.77 -3.58
N LEU A 72 22.77 12.41 -3.88
CA LEU A 72 21.81 11.87 -2.91
C LEU A 72 21.97 10.36 -2.67
N ALA A 73 22.64 9.64 -3.58
CA ALA A 73 22.78 8.20 -3.48
C ALA A 73 23.40 7.74 -2.15
N ARG A 74 24.49 8.39 -1.72
CA ARG A 74 25.15 8.02 -0.47
C ARG A 74 24.28 8.31 0.76
N PRO A 75 23.71 9.51 0.94
CA PRO A 75 22.77 9.80 2.02
C PRO A 75 21.55 8.87 2.09
N VAL A 76 20.91 8.56 0.96
CA VAL A 76 19.76 7.63 0.91
C VAL A 76 20.16 6.25 1.44
N VAL A 77 21.25 5.70 0.92
CA VAL A 77 21.75 4.38 1.31
C VAL A 77 22.20 4.36 2.77
N ASP A 78 22.90 5.40 3.23
CA ASP A 78 23.30 5.52 4.65
C ASP A 78 22.08 5.57 5.58
N GLY A 79 21.02 6.27 5.18
CA GLY A 79 19.77 6.35 5.94
C GLY A 79 19.10 5.00 6.08
N LEU A 80 18.87 4.32 4.96
CA LEU A 80 18.23 3.00 4.92
C LEU A 80 19.00 1.96 5.74
N LEU A 81 20.33 1.91 5.58
CA LEU A 81 21.20 1.02 6.35
C LEU A 81 21.22 1.39 7.84
N ALA A 82 21.20 2.68 8.18
CA ALA A 82 21.12 3.13 9.56
C ALA A 82 19.80 2.72 10.22
N GLY A 83 18.67 2.81 9.51
CA GLY A 83 17.37 2.34 10.00
C GLY A 83 17.34 0.84 10.25
N ARG A 84 17.90 0.04 9.32
CA ARG A 84 18.09 -1.40 9.54
C ARG A 84 18.94 -1.69 10.77
N LYS A 85 20.08 -1.01 10.90
CA LYS A 85 20.97 -1.17 12.05
C LYS A 85 20.29 -0.80 13.37
N ALA A 86 19.52 0.29 13.38
CA ALA A 86 18.80 0.77 14.56
C ALA A 86 17.68 -0.19 15.00
N ALA A 87 17.00 -0.85 14.05
CA ALA A 87 16.00 -1.86 14.36
C ALA A 87 16.59 -3.20 14.84
N GLY A 88 17.85 -3.49 14.51
CA GLY A 88 18.54 -4.70 14.96
C GLY A 88 17.80 -5.98 14.58
N SER A 89 17.64 -6.91 15.52
CA SER A 89 16.91 -8.17 15.31
C SER A 89 15.42 -8.00 15.03
N LYS A 90 14.84 -6.83 15.32
CA LYS A 90 13.42 -6.53 15.04
C LYS A 90 13.21 -6.01 13.62
N PHE A 91 14.28 -5.81 12.85
CA PHE A 91 14.16 -5.32 11.49
C PHE A 91 13.40 -6.32 10.62
N LYS A 92 12.33 -5.83 9.99
CA LYS A 92 11.63 -6.53 8.91
C LYS A 92 11.94 -5.80 7.61
N PRO A 93 12.36 -6.49 6.54
CA PRO A 93 12.66 -5.83 5.28
C PRO A 93 11.47 -5.03 4.74
N ILE A 94 11.77 -3.93 4.05
CA ILE A 94 10.76 -3.09 3.39
C ILE A 94 10.36 -3.77 2.08
N THR A 95 9.06 -3.92 1.82
CA THR A 95 8.58 -4.44 0.54
C THR A 95 8.72 -3.36 -0.53
N LEU A 96 9.39 -3.67 -1.64
CA LEU A 96 9.45 -2.84 -2.84
C LEU A 96 8.82 -3.57 -4.01
N LYS A 97 8.17 -2.84 -4.91
CA LYS A 97 7.50 -3.39 -6.10
C LYS A 97 8.48 -4.03 -7.10
N SER A 98 9.68 -3.45 -7.19
CA SER A 98 10.72 -3.93 -8.09
C SER A 98 12.10 -3.71 -7.48
N ALA A 99 13.10 -4.40 -8.03
CA ALA A 99 14.47 -4.20 -7.61
C ALA A 99 14.90 -2.77 -7.96
N PRO A 100 15.33 -1.94 -6.99
CA PRO A 100 15.74 -0.58 -7.30
C PRO A 100 16.98 -0.60 -8.20
N PRO A 101 17.02 0.21 -9.28
CA PRO A 101 18.16 0.23 -10.22
C PRO A 101 19.51 0.49 -9.54
N LEU A 102 19.49 1.15 -8.39
CA LEU A 102 20.67 1.41 -7.57
C LEU A 102 21.42 0.12 -7.14
N LEU A 103 20.75 -1.03 -7.07
CA LEU A 103 21.36 -2.32 -6.73
C LEU A 103 22.21 -2.91 -7.88
N SER A 104 21.96 -2.50 -9.12
CA SER A 104 22.71 -2.95 -10.30
C SER A 104 23.57 -1.84 -10.92
N ASN A 105 23.43 -0.59 -10.48
CA ASN A 105 24.12 0.56 -11.05
C ASN A 105 25.48 0.84 -10.37
N GLU A 106 26.55 0.29 -10.93
CA GLU A 106 27.93 0.46 -10.42
C GLU A 106 28.46 1.88 -10.57
N SER A 107 27.93 2.65 -11.52
CA SER A 107 28.34 4.04 -11.71
C SER A 107 27.87 4.94 -10.57
N ILE A 108 26.74 4.61 -9.94
CA ILE A 108 26.17 5.37 -8.83
C ILE A 108 26.58 4.77 -7.48
N LEU A 109 26.53 3.44 -7.33
CA LEU A 109 26.93 2.73 -6.12
C LEU A 109 28.01 1.67 -6.45
N PRO A 110 29.29 2.05 -6.51
CA PRO A 110 30.37 1.16 -6.95
C PRO A 110 30.64 -0.02 -6.00
N ASP A 111 30.46 0.19 -4.69
CA ASP A 111 30.76 -0.80 -3.66
C ASP A 111 29.76 -1.96 -3.68
N ALA A 112 30.22 -3.15 -4.10
CA ALA A 112 29.42 -4.37 -4.18
C ALA A 112 28.88 -4.83 -2.82
N LYS A 113 29.68 -4.73 -1.75
CA LYS A 113 29.24 -5.11 -0.39
C LYS A 113 28.14 -4.18 0.09
N ARG A 114 28.23 -2.90 -0.27
CA ARG A 114 27.21 -1.91 0.06
C ARG A 114 25.90 -2.15 -0.71
N ARG A 115 25.99 -2.57 -1.97
CA ARG A 115 24.82 -3.03 -2.76
C ARG A 115 24.15 -4.24 -2.12
N GLU A 116 24.91 -5.23 -1.67
CA GLU A 116 24.39 -6.41 -0.95
C GLU A 116 23.72 -6.03 0.38
N GLN A 117 24.36 -5.18 1.18
CA GLN A 117 23.79 -4.68 2.44
C GLN A 117 22.48 -3.92 2.22
N LEU A 118 22.43 -3.12 1.15
CA LEU A 118 21.24 -2.38 0.74
C LEU A 118 20.15 -3.32 0.26
N ALA A 119 20.48 -4.34 -0.55
CA ALA A 119 19.51 -5.34 -1.01
C ALA A 119 18.82 -6.01 0.18
N ALA A 120 19.56 -6.32 1.25
CA ALA A 120 19.01 -6.93 2.47
C ALA A 120 18.19 -5.96 3.36
N VAL A 121 18.07 -4.68 3.01
CA VAL A 121 17.05 -3.77 3.59
C VAL A 121 15.67 -4.08 3.01
N PHE A 122 15.63 -4.68 1.83
CA PHE A 122 14.41 -4.86 1.07
C PHE A 122 14.01 -6.33 1.00
N ASN A 123 12.71 -6.56 1.11
CA ASN A 123 12.11 -7.72 0.48
C ASN A 123 11.70 -7.24 -0.90
N ILE A 124 12.59 -7.40 -1.87
CA ILE A 124 12.21 -7.17 -3.27
C ILE A 124 11.22 -8.28 -3.55
N SER A 125 9.98 -7.95 -3.94
CA SER A 125 9.10 -8.92 -4.57
C SER A 125 9.68 -9.24 -5.96
N ALA A 126 10.82 -9.93 -5.97
CA ALA A 126 11.44 -10.59 -7.12
C ALA A 126 10.91 -12.02 -7.25
N ALA A 127 9.83 -12.36 -6.56
CA ALA A 127 8.83 -13.17 -7.22
C ALA A 127 8.23 -12.22 -8.25
N GLY A 128 8.73 -12.28 -9.51
CA GLY A 128 7.99 -11.70 -10.63
C GLY A 128 6.54 -12.04 -10.38
N GLU A 129 5.67 -11.02 -10.34
CA GLU A 129 4.32 -11.07 -9.76
C GLU A 129 3.91 -12.51 -9.46
N VAL A 130 3.55 -12.84 -8.21
CA VAL A 130 2.53 -13.86 -8.11
C VAL A 130 1.31 -13.23 -8.80
N SER A 131 1.30 -13.34 -10.13
CA SER A 131 0.32 -12.77 -10.99
C SER A 131 -0.77 -13.78 -10.82
N PHE A 132 -1.71 -13.41 -9.98
CA PHE A 132 -2.90 -14.20 -9.80
C PHE A 132 -3.73 -14.19 -11.08
N LEU A 133 -3.43 -13.26 -12.00
CA LEU A 133 -3.91 -13.20 -13.38
C LEU A 133 -3.24 -14.21 -14.33
N LYS A 134 -3.21 -15.48 -13.90
CA LYS A 134 -2.55 -16.59 -14.60
C LYS A 134 -3.18 -16.95 -15.95
N THR A 135 -4.49 -16.77 -16.10
CA THR A 135 -5.25 -17.17 -17.30
C THR A 135 -5.74 -15.96 -18.08
N ASP A 136 -6.14 -16.18 -19.34
CA ASP A 136 -6.79 -15.13 -20.15
C ASP A 136 -8.10 -14.66 -19.50
N GLU A 137 -8.82 -15.58 -18.87
CA GLU A 137 -10.03 -15.24 -18.13
C GLU A 137 -9.76 -14.30 -16.96
N HIS A 138 -8.68 -14.54 -16.19
CA HIS A 138 -8.33 -13.62 -15.12
C HIS A 138 -7.98 -12.22 -15.64
N ARG A 139 -7.24 -12.14 -16.77
CA ARG A 139 -6.90 -10.86 -17.42
C ARG A 139 -8.14 -10.15 -17.94
N ARG A 140 -9.08 -10.88 -18.57
CA ARG A 140 -10.38 -10.36 -18.99
C ARG A 140 -11.16 -9.78 -17.80
N LEU A 141 -11.26 -10.52 -16.70
CA LEU A 141 -11.93 -10.05 -15.48
C LEU A 141 -11.25 -8.82 -14.88
N PHE A 142 -9.92 -8.75 -14.91
CA PHE A 142 -9.18 -7.57 -14.46
C PHE A 142 -9.51 -6.33 -15.30
N ASP A 143 -9.46 -6.44 -16.63
CA ASP A 143 -9.73 -5.33 -17.55
C ASP A 143 -11.19 -4.86 -17.47
N LEU A 144 -12.13 -5.81 -17.39
CA LEU A 144 -13.55 -5.52 -17.17
C LEU A 144 -13.78 -4.87 -15.81
N GLY A 145 -13.10 -5.38 -14.79
CA GLY A 145 -13.17 -4.90 -13.41
C GLY A 145 -12.71 -3.45 -13.29
N LYS A 146 -11.64 -3.08 -14.00
CA LYS A 146 -11.14 -1.70 -14.06
C LYS A 146 -12.20 -0.71 -14.54
N GLN A 147 -12.96 -1.08 -15.57
CA GLN A 147 -14.00 -0.22 -16.15
C GLN A 147 -15.15 -0.01 -15.16
N HIS A 148 -15.65 -1.09 -14.56
CA HIS A 148 -16.75 -1.01 -13.60
C HIS A 148 -16.33 -0.39 -12.26
N TYR A 149 -15.10 -0.68 -11.80
CA TYR A 149 -14.53 -0.07 -10.61
C TYR A 149 -14.58 1.45 -10.69
N ALA A 150 -14.16 2.03 -11.82
CA ALA A 150 -14.10 3.48 -11.99
C ALA A 150 -15.45 4.18 -11.74
N VAL A 151 -16.56 3.53 -12.11
CA VAL A 151 -17.92 4.07 -12.00
C VAL A 151 -18.55 3.76 -10.64
N ILE A 152 -18.36 2.55 -10.12
CA ILE A 152 -19.08 2.07 -8.94
C ILE A 152 -18.29 2.28 -7.65
N CYS A 153 -17.06 1.77 -7.59
CA CYS A 153 -16.25 1.78 -6.37
C CYS A 153 -15.37 3.04 -6.27
N GLY A 154 -14.90 3.54 -7.43
CA GLY A 154 -13.96 4.64 -7.56
C GLY A 154 -14.53 5.98 -7.12
N ALA A 155 -15.86 6.15 -7.15
CA ALA A 155 -16.53 7.33 -6.63
C ALA A 155 -16.23 7.58 -5.14
N CYS A 156 -16.06 6.50 -4.36
CA CYS A 156 -15.73 6.58 -2.95
C CYS A 156 -14.25 6.23 -2.69
N HIS A 157 -13.76 5.12 -3.24
CA HIS A 157 -12.40 4.61 -2.96
C HIS A 157 -11.29 5.24 -3.81
N GLN A 158 -11.68 6.12 -4.74
CA GLN A 158 -10.82 6.87 -5.67
C GLN A 158 -10.11 5.98 -6.71
N PRO A 159 -9.69 6.57 -7.87
CA PRO A 159 -8.95 5.82 -8.89
C PRO A 159 -7.65 5.19 -8.41
N HIS A 160 -7.02 5.78 -7.38
CA HIS A 160 -5.79 5.29 -6.77
C HIS A 160 -6.02 4.32 -5.60
N GLY A 161 -7.27 3.98 -5.27
CA GLY A 161 -7.61 2.98 -4.25
C GLY A 161 -7.22 3.35 -2.81
N LYS A 162 -6.81 4.60 -2.54
CA LYS A 162 -6.37 5.02 -1.19
C LYS A 162 -7.53 5.51 -0.32
N GLY A 163 -8.76 5.38 -0.80
CA GLY A 163 -9.92 5.92 -0.13
C GLY A 163 -10.04 7.43 -0.27
N GLN A 164 -11.02 7.98 0.42
CA GLN A 164 -11.27 9.41 0.52
C GLN A 164 -11.62 9.74 1.96
N GLU A 165 -10.95 10.75 2.51
CA GLU A 165 -11.19 11.23 3.87
C GLU A 165 -12.68 11.52 4.11
N PHE A 166 -13.19 11.14 5.29
CA PHE A 166 -14.60 11.25 5.67
C PHE A 166 -15.58 10.37 4.88
N ILE A 167 -15.08 9.62 3.88
CA ILE A 167 -15.90 8.82 2.97
C ILE A 167 -15.57 7.34 3.05
N SER A 168 -14.34 6.95 2.75
CA SER A 168 -13.96 5.54 2.57
C SER A 168 -12.51 5.25 3.01
N PRO A 169 -12.22 4.00 3.44
CA PRO A 169 -10.86 3.59 3.78
C PRO A 169 -10.06 3.18 2.53
N PRO A 170 -8.74 3.01 2.65
CA PRO A 170 -7.91 2.50 1.57
C PRO A 170 -8.22 1.03 1.24
N LEU A 171 -8.15 0.70 -0.05
CA LEU A 171 -8.16 -0.66 -0.59
C LEU A 171 -6.74 -1.18 -0.85
N VAL A 172 -5.77 -0.29 -1.03
CA VAL A 172 -4.34 -0.62 -1.18
C VAL A 172 -3.82 -1.21 0.12
N ASP A 173 -3.13 -2.36 0.05
CA ASP A 173 -2.54 -3.09 1.19
C ASP A 173 -3.56 -3.51 2.27
N SER A 174 -4.86 -3.43 1.97
CA SER A 174 -5.93 -3.73 2.91
C SER A 174 -6.01 -5.23 3.22
N GLU A 175 -6.02 -5.58 4.51
CA GLU A 175 -6.19 -6.96 4.96
C GLU A 175 -7.54 -7.55 4.55
N TRP A 176 -8.54 -6.70 4.29
CA TRP A 176 -9.86 -7.10 3.79
C TRP A 176 -9.82 -7.46 2.31
N VAL A 177 -8.99 -6.76 1.54
CA VAL A 177 -8.78 -7.02 0.11
C VAL A 177 -7.90 -8.24 -0.10
N LEU A 178 -6.79 -8.35 0.64
CA LEU A 178 -5.79 -9.41 0.45
C LEU A 178 -6.14 -10.72 1.17
N GLY A 179 -7.08 -10.67 2.10
CA GLY A 179 -7.56 -11.83 2.86
C GLY A 179 -8.45 -12.79 2.06
N PRO A 180 -9.25 -13.61 2.77
CA PRO A 180 -10.13 -14.59 2.14
C PRO A 180 -11.11 -13.97 1.13
N PRO A 181 -11.26 -14.57 -0.07
CA PRO A 181 -12.16 -14.04 -1.10
C PRO A 181 -13.61 -13.91 -0.65
N LYS A 182 -14.12 -14.89 0.11
CA LYS A 182 -15.51 -14.91 0.62
C LYS A 182 -15.82 -13.67 1.46
N ARG A 183 -14.83 -13.21 2.24
CA ARG A 183 -14.95 -12.01 3.07
C ARG A 183 -15.04 -10.74 2.23
N LEU A 184 -14.22 -10.62 1.19
CA LEU A 184 -14.28 -9.46 0.30
C LEU A 184 -15.60 -9.42 -0.48
N ILE A 185 -16.09 -10.59 -0.92
CA ILE A 185 -17.42 -10.73 -1.55
C ILE A 185 -18.50 -10.26 -0.58
N ALA A 186 -18.48 -10.71 0.68
CA ALA A 186 -19.43 -10.29 1.71
C ALA A 186 -19.46 -8.76 1.90
N ILE A 187 -18.28 -8.13 1.98
CA ILE A 187 -18.16 -6.67 2.13
C ILE A 187 -18.79 -5.95 0.94
N ALA A 188 -18.43 -6.35 -0.29
CA ALA A 188 -18.90 -5.65 -1.47
C ALA A 188 -20.39 -5.90 -1.75
N LEU A 189 -20.88 -7.09 -1.43
CA LEU A 189 -22.24 -7.49 -1.73
C LEU A 189 -23.22 -7.01 -0.67
N ASP A 190 -22.91 -7.19 0.62
CA ASP A 190 -23.84 -6.87 1.72
C ASP A 190 -23.48 -5.56 2.43
N GLY A 191 -22.27 -5.03 2.23
CA GLY A 191 -21.78 -3.81 2.85
C GLY A 191 -21.02 -4.06 4.15
N ALA A 192 -20.46 -2.99 4.70
CA ALA A 192 -19.80 -2.98 6.00
C ALA A 192 -20.25 -1.78 6.84
N MET A 193 -20.29 -1.92 8.17
CA MET A 193 -20.66 -0.82 9.07
C MET A 193 -19.89 -0.83 10.39
N GLY A 194 -19.92 0.33 11.05
CA GLY A 194 -19.30 0.54 12.35
C GLY A 194 -17.78 0.76 12.25
N PRO A 195 -17.07 0.71 13.39
CA PRO A 195 -15.62 0.81 13.39
C PRO A 195 -14.99 -0.31 12.57
N ILE A 196 -14.05 0.04 11.69
CA ILE A 196 -13.29 -0.93 10.91
C ILE A 196 -11.81 -0.57 10.94
N THR A 197 -10.94 -1.56 11.17
CA THR A 197 -9.50 -1.36 11.10
C THR A 197 -9.01 -1.74 9.71
N VAL A 198 -8.29 -0.84 9.04
CA VAL A 198 -7.70 -1.08 7.72
C VAL A 198 -6.27 -0.57 7.74
N ASP A 199 -5.30 -1.40 7.35
CA ASP A 199 -3.86 -1.10 7.43
C ASP A 199 -3.44 -0.60 8.83
N GLY A 200 -4.01 -1.21 9.88
CA GLY A 200 -3.73 -0.86 11.27
C GLY A 200 -4.32 0.47 11.76
N GLN A 201 -5.05 1.20 10.92
CA GLN A 201 -5.81 2.38 11.33
C GLN A 201 -7.28 2.03 11.55
N THR A 202 -7.80 2.33 12.74
CA THR A 202 -9.24 2.19 13.02
C THR A 202 -9.98 3.44 12.54
N TYR A 203 -10.97 3.23 11.67
CA TYR A 203 -11.86 4.25 11.15
C TYR A 203 -13.17 4.26 11.93
N THR A 204 -13.56 5.42 12.42
CA THR A 204 -14.82 5.67 13.15
C THR A 204 -15.49 6.95 12.64
N ILE A 205 -16.72 7.21 13.05
CA ILE A 205 -17.36 8.50 12.79
C ILE A 205 -16.68 9.58 13.65
N PRO A 206 -16.40 10.79 13.14
CA PRO A 206 -16.77 11.31 11.81
C PRO A 206 -15.75 11.06 10.70
N GLN A 207 -14.64 10.33 10.96
CA GLN A 207 -13.54 10.12 10.01
C GLN A 207 -13.90 9.28 8.78
N ILE A 208 -15.04 8.59 8.81
CA ILE A 208 -15.57 7.74 7.74
C ILE A 208 -17.10 7.80 7.73
N GLN A 209 -17.73 7.46 6.60
CA GLN A 209 -19.16 7.20 6.57
C GLN A 209 -19.50 6.01 7.48
N PRO A 210 -20.65 6.05 8.19
CA PRO A 210 -21.04 5.00 9.14
C PRO A 210 -21.24 3.63 8.48
N VAL A 211 -21.52 3.62 7.17
CA VAL A 211 -21.92 2.46 6.40
C VAL A 211 -21.32 2.54 4.98
N MET A 212 -20.69 1.47 4.54
CA MET A 212 -20.50 1.15 3.12
C MET A 212 -21.73 0.34 2.68
N PRO A 213 -22.60 0.87 1.80
CA PRO A 213 -23.75 0.11 1.33
C PRO A 213 -23.31 -1.08 0.47
N GLY A 214 -24.00 -2.20 0.63
CA GLY A 214 -23.81 -3.38 -0.22
C GLY A 214 -24.37 -3.18 -1.63
N LEU A 215 -23.77 -3.87 -2.61
CA LEU A 215 -24.18 -3.83 -4.00
C LEU A 215 -25.23 -4.89 -4.37
N ARG A 216 -25.64 -5.76 -3.45
CA ARG A 216 -26.56 -6.89 -3.70
C ARG A 216 -27.83 -6.50 -4.44
N ILE A 217 -28.42 -5.38 -4.04
CA ILE A 217 -29.72 -4.90 -4.53
C ILE A 217 -29.62 -4.13 -5.85
N ASN A 218 -28.42 -3.85 -6.35
CA ASN A 218 -28.25 -3.18 -7.62
C ASN A 218 -28.44 -4.19 -8.76
N PRO A 219 -29.52 -4.09 -9.57
CA PRO A 219 -29.80 -5.05 -10.64
C PRO A 219 -28.76 -5.00 -11.77
N GLU A 220 -27.96 -3.94 -11.86
CA GLU A 220 -26.90 -3.81 -12.85
C GLU A 220 -25.62 -4.55 -12.44
N ILE A 221 -25.53 -5.03 -11.19
CA ILE A 221 -24.37 -5.73 -10.62
C ILE A 221 -24.68 -7.23 -10.52
N ASP A 222 -24.40 -7.92 -11.63
CA ASP A 222 -24.39 -9.37 -11.71
C ASP A 222 -23.09 -9.97 -11.12
N ASP A 223 -23.00 -11.31 -11.12
CA ASP A 223 -21.89 -12.06 -10.54
C ASP A 223 -20.58 -11.83 -11.28
N GLU A 224 -20.62 -11.66 -12.61
CA GLU A 224 -19.44 -11.42 -13.43
C GLU A 224 -18.86 -10.04 -13.16
N LYS A 225 -19.68 -9.00 -13.14
CA LYS A 225 -19.23 -7.62 -12.87
C LYS A 225 -18.67 -7.48 -11.47
N LEU A 226 -19.31 -8.08 -10.47
CA LEU A 226 -18.79 -8.02 -9.11
C LEU A 226 -17.45 -8.78 -9.01
N ALA A 227 -17.38 -9.99 -9.56
CA ALA A 227 -16.14 -10.78 -9.58
C ALA A 227 -15.00 -10.03 -10.29
N ALA A 228 -15.31 -9.37 -11.41
CA ALA A 228 -14.37 -8.54 -12.17
C ALA A 228 -13.83 -7.37 -11.32
N MET A 229 -14.73 -6.57 -10.71
CA MET A 229 -14.31 -5.45 -9.84
C MET A 229 -13.44 -5.91 -8.67
N LEU A 230 -13.80 -7.00 -8.01
CA LEU A 230 -13.02 -7.52 -6.88
C LEU A 230 -11.68 -8.12 -7.32
N THR A 231 -11.64 -8.72 -8.51
CA THR A 231 -10.38 -9.17 -9.13
C THR A 231 -9.45 -8.00 -9.42
N TYR A 232 -9.97 -6.91 -9.99
CA TYR A 232 -9.21 -5.68 -10.23
C TYR A 232 -8.65 -5.11 -8.91
N VAL A 233 -9.49 -4.94 -7.89
CA VAL A 233 -9.07 -4.41 -6.59
C VAL A 233 -7.98 -5.27 -5.93
N ARG A 234 -8.03 -6.60 -6.11
CA ARG A 234 -7.04 -7.55 -5.56
C ARG A 234 -5.71 -7.59 -6.32
N ASN A 235 -5.64 -7.02 -7.52
CA ASN A 235 -4.48 -7.12 -8.42
C ASN A 235 -3.98 -5.75 -8.92
N GLU A 236 -4.53 -4.65 -8.42
CA GLU A 236 -4.12 -3.29 -8.79
C GLU A 236 -3.35 -2.60 -7.65
N TRP A 237 -2.61 -1.54 -7.97
CA TRP A 237 -1.84 -0.71 -7.03
C TRP A 237 -0.69 -1.42 -6.30
N GLY A 238 -0.40 -2.67 -6.67
CA GLY A 238 0.58 -3.53 -5.99
C GLY A 238 -0.06 -4.57 -5.06
N ASN A 239 -1.40 -4.61 -4.97
CA ASN A 239 -2.09 -5.73 -4.37
C ASN A 239 -1.82 -7.00 -5.17
N GLY A 240 -1.75 -8.14 -4.48
CA GLY A 240 -1.54 -9.44 -5.12
C GLY A 240 -2.26 -10.53 -4.35
N ALA A 241 -3.44 -10.91 -4.82
CA ALA A 241 -4.20 -12.04 -4.28
C ALA A 241 -5.03 -12.76 -5.36
N THR A 242 -5.42 -14.02 -5.11
CA THR A 242 -6.16 -14.85 -6.08
C THR A 242 -7.36 -14.12 -6.66
N PRO A 243 -7.69 -14.25 -7.95
CA PRO A 243 -8.84 -13.56 -8.53
C PRO A 243 -10.13 -14.08 -7.91
N ILE A 244 -11.18 -13.28 -7.99
CA ILE A 244 -12.53 -13.70 -7.63
C ILE A 244 -13.24 -14.11 -8.91
N THR A 245 -13.77 -15.33 -8.95
CA THR A 245 -14.53 -15.82 -10.09
C THR A 245 -16.02 -15.54 -9.94
N PRO A 246 -16.79 -15.49 -11.04
CA PRO A 246 -18.25 -15.37 -10.99
C PRO A 246 -18.89 -16.47 -10.13
N ASP A 247 -18.40 -17.71 -10.22
CA ASP A 247 -18.89 -18.83 -9.42
C ASP A 247 -18.74 -18.62 -7.92
N MET A 248 -17.65 -17.96 -7.47
CA MET A 248 -17.47 -17.65 -6.05
C MET A 248 -18.49 -16.63 -5.55
N VAL A 249 -18.83 -15.64 -6.39
CA VAL A 249 -19.87 -14.66 -6.08
C VAL A 249 -21.25 -15.32 -6.07
N LYS A 250 -21.53 -16.14 -7.09
CA LYS A 250 -22.76 -16.92 -7.17
C LYS A 250 -22.95 -17.82 -5.96
N ALA A 251 -21.93 -18.60 -5.59
CA ALA A 251 -21.96 -19.46 -4.42
C ALA A 251 -22.26 -18.67 -3.15
N TYR A 252 -21.66 -17.49 -2.98
CA TYR A 252 -21.99 -16.62 -1.85
C TYR A 252 -23.45 -16.17 -1.87
N ARG A 253 -23.99 -15.75 -3.02
CA ARG A 253 -25.40 -15.37 -3.16
C ARG A 253 -26.36 -16.51 -2.84
N ASP A 254 -26.07 -17.71 -3.35
CA ASP A 254 -26.91 -18.89 -3.14
C ASP A 254 -26.90 -19.35 -1.66
N GLU A 255 -25.80 -19.10 -0.94
CA GLU A 255 -25.64 -19.45 0.47
C GLU A 255 -26.17 -18.38 1.45
N THR A 256 -26.53 -17.18 0.98
CA THR A 256 -26.82 -16.04 1.86
C THR A 256 -28.02 -15.21 1.43
N GLU A 257 -28.89 -14.93 2.40
CA GLU A 257 -30.04 -14.04 2.24
C GLU A 257 -29.65 -12.56 2.30
N VAL A 258 -30.54 -11.69 1.81
CA VAL A 258 -30.40 -10.23 1.95
C VAL A 258 -30.31 -9.88 3.44
N ARG A 259 -29.31 -9.08 3.80
CA ARG A 259 -29.04 -8.70 5.19
C ARG A 259 -28.54 -7.27 5.31
N ALA A 260 -28.46 -6.80 6.56
CA ALA A 260 -27.77 -5.56 6.90
C ALA A 260 -26.25 -5.69 6.72
N PRO A 261 -25.53 -4.57 6.49
CA PRO A 261 -24.07 -4.52 6.40
C PRO A 261 -23.37 -5.24 7.55
N HIS A 262 -22.21 -5.83 7.27
CA HIS A 262 -21.46 -6.58 8.28
C HIS A 262 -20.67 -5.66 9.20
N THR A 263 -20.60 -6.02 10.48
CA THR A 263 -19.61 -5.46 11.41
C THR A 263 -18.24 -6.08 11.21
N GLU A 264 -17.18 -5.41 11.68
CA GLU A 264 -15.82 -5.97 11.62
C GLU A 264 -15.71 -7.36 12.27
N ALA A 265 -16.42 -7.59 13.39
CA ALA A 265 -16.43 -8.87 14.09
C ALA A 265 -17.05 -9.99 13.25
N GLU A 266 -18.17 -9.72 12.59
CA GLU A 266 -18.81 -10.67 11.67
C GLU A 266 -17.90 -10.99 10.49
N LEU A 267 -17.28 -9.97 9.88
CA LEU A 267 -16.35 -10.17 8.76
C LEU A 267 -15.13 -11.02 9.17
N LYS A 268 -14.59 -10.83 10.38
CA LYS A 268 -13.48 -11.65 10.90
C LYS A 268 -13.87 -13.12 11.10
N SER A 269 -15.15 -13.43 11.29
CA SER A 269 -15.65 -14.80 11.40
C SER A 269 -15.76 -15.52 10.05
N ILE A 270 -15.84 -14.77 8.94
CA ILE A 270 -15.87 -15.30 7.58
C ILE A 270 -14.45 -15.72 7.19
N LYS A 271 -14.28 -17.02 6.93
CA LYS A 271 -13.01 -17.67 6.56
C LYS A 271 -12.79 -17.73 5.06
#